data_AF-A0A9D9YT77-F1
#
_entry.id   AF-A0A9D9YT77-F1
#
_cell.length_a   1.000
_cell.length_b   1.000
_cell.length_c   1.000
_cell.angle_alpha   90.00
_cell.angle_beta   90.00
_cell.angle_gamma   90.00
#
_symmetry.space_group_name_H-M   'P 1'
#
loop_
_entity.id
_entity.type
_entity.pdbx_description
1 polymer ?
#
loop_
_entity_poly.entity_id
_entity_poly.type
_entity_poly.pdbx_seq_one_letter_code
_entity_poly.pdbx_strand_id
1 'polypeptide(L)'
;MRKFTLVILLAFPFLKGEAQQLHFTSQYLQHNFMYNPGAAGIANNNMIGISYRDQWSSFPGNPKTYMLYGDFSLNKMKAGAGAYIYRDETGPTSRTGIDLSFSKHIISLD
;
A
#
# COMPACT_ATOMS: atom_id res chain seq x y z
N MET A 1 23.93 -37.68 6.96
CA MET A 1 23.28 -36.39 7.26
C MET A 1 23.55 -35.33 6.19
N ARG A 2 24.82 -35.03 5.82
CA ARG A 2 25.19 -34.02 4.79
C ARG A 2 24.49 -34.19 3.43
N LYS A 3 24.26 -35.42 2.98
CA LYS A 3 23.57 -35.72 1.70
C LYS A 3 22.09 -35.32 1.72
N PHE A 4 21.39 -35.52 2.84
CA PHE A 4 20.00 -35.09 3.00
C PHE A 4 19.88 -33.56 3.06
N THR A 5 20.84 -32.89 3.71
CA THR A 5 20.90 -31.43 3.76
C THR A 5 21.03 -30.82 2.36
N LEU A 6 21.85 -31.41 1.50
CA LEU A 6 22.03 -30.99 0.11
C LEU A 6 20.76 -31.16 -0.75
N VAL A 7 20.05 -32.27 -0.57
CA VAL A 7 18.79 -32.54 -1.29
C VAL A 7 17.71 -31.53 -0.93
N ILE A 8 17.59 -31.18 0.36
CA ILE A 8 16.62 -30.18 0.82
C ILE A 8 16.96 -28.79 0.27
N LEU A 9 18.25 -28.41 0.27
CA LEU A 9 18.69 -27.11 -0.24
C LEU A 9 18.44 -26.96 -1.75
N LEU A 10 18.64 -28.03 -2.51
CA LEU A 10 18.42 -28.06 -3.96
C LEU A 10 16.94 -28.13 -4.34
N ALA A 11 16.07 -28.62 -3.46
CA ALA A 11 14.62 -28.70 -3.70
C ALA A 11 13.88 -27.36 -3.47
N PHE A 12 14.45 -26.46 -2.66
CA PHE A 12 13.83 -25.18 -2.27
C PHE A 12 13.40 -24.25 -3.44
N PRO A 13 14.19 -24.05 -4.52
CA PRO A 13 13.79 -23.15 -5.61
C PRO A 13 12.69 -23.71 -6.52
N PHE A 14 12.31 -24.97 -6.37
CA PHE A 14 11.22 -25.59 -7.16
C PHE A 14 9.83 -25.36 -6.56
N LEU A 15 9.74 -24.70 -5.41
CA LEU A 15 8.48 -24.29 -4.83
C LEU A 15 7.89 -23.14 -5.65
N LYS A 16 6.66 -23.30 -6.13
CA LYS A 16 5.93 -22.23 -6.81
C LYS A 16 5.71 -21.06 -5.83
N GLY A 17 6.30 -19.91 -6.12
CA GLY A 17 6.05 -18.67 -5.40
C GLY A 17 5.01 -17.83 -6.14
N GLU A 18 3.91 -17.52 -5.47
CA GLU A 18 2.94 -16.53 -5.95
C GLU A 18 3.50 -15.13 -5.64
N ALA A 19 4.08 -14.46 -6.63
CA ALA A 19 4.52 -13.08 -6.51
C ALA A 19 3.43 -12.14 -7.05
N GLN A 20 2.88 -11.30 -6.18
CA GLN A 20 1.83 -10.34 -6.56
C GLN A 20 2.43 -8.93 -6.64
N GLN A 21 2.40 -8.31 -7.82
CA GLN A 21 2.82 -6.92 -7.97
C GLN A 21 1.78 -5.99 -7.35
N LEU A 22 2.13 -5.36 -6.23
CA LEU A 22 1.32 -4.32 -5.60
C LEU A 22 1.35 -3.04 -6.41
N HIS A 23 0.26 -2.29 -6.33
CA HIS A 23 0.20 -0.95 -6.88
C HIS A 23 1.22 -0.07 -6.18
N PHE A 24 2.00 0.67 -6.96
CA PHE A 24 2.98 1.63 -6.44
C PHE A 24 2.64 3.04 -6.93
N THR A 25 2.46 3.96 -5.99
CA THR A 25 2.37 5.39 -6.24
C THR A 25 3.68 6.06 -5.82
N SER A 26 4.03 7.19 -6.42
CA SER A 26 5.19 8.00 -6.03
C SER A 26 4.80 9.20 -5.16
N GLN A 27 3.50 9.41 -4.93
CA GLN A 27 2.97 10.52 -4.14
C GLN A 27 3.05 10.25 -2.63
N TYR A 28 4.25 10.01 -2.11
CA TYR A 28 4.44 9.72 -0.68
C TYR A 28 4.01 10.89 0.22
N LEU A 29 4.29 12.13 -0.20
CA LEU A 29 3.99 13.34 0.58
C LEU A 29 2.49 13.54 0.84
N GLN A 30 1.62 13.08 -0.06
CA GLN A 30 0.17 13.21 0.11
C GLN A 30 -0.44 12.01 0.86
N HIS A 31 0.32 10.93 1.05
CA HIS A 31 -0.22 9.62 1.40
C HIS A 31 0.66 8.84 2.38
N ASN A 32 1.24 9.50 3.40
CA ASN A 32 2.17 8.86 4.34
C ASN A 32 1.61 7.57 4.99
N PHE A 33 0.31 7.54 5.30
CA PHE A 33 -0.33 6.36 5.90
C PHE A 33 -0.35 5.13 4.98
N MET A 34 -0.27 5.32 3.66
CA MET A 34 -0.26 4.22 2.67
C MET A 34 1.08 3.47 2.64
N TYR A 35 2.15 4.10 3.11
CA TYR A 35 3.48 3.48 3.20
C TYR A 35 3.79 3.03 4.63
N ASN A 36 3.29 3.77 5.61
CA ASN A 36 3.50 3.49 7.02
C ASN A 36 2.16 3.57 7.76
N PRO A 37 1.59 2.44 8.20
CA PRO A 37 0.33 2.46 8.94
C PRO A 37 0.44 3.26 10.25
N GLY A 38 1.63 3.40 10.84
CA GLY A 38 1.90 4.23 12.02
C GLY A 38 1.77 5.74 11.77
N ALA A 39 1.80 6.17 10.51
CA ALA A 39 1.61 7.57 10.11
C ALA A 39 0.14 7.94 9.88
N ALA A 40 -0.81 6.99 9.96
CA ALA A 40 -2.23 7.29 9.94
C ALA A 40 -2.58 8.31 11.03
N GLY A 41 -3.39 9.31 10.72
CA GLY A 41 -3.85 10.36 11.63
C GLY A 41 -2.77 11.35 12.10
N ILE A 42 -1.51 11.23 11.65
CA ILE A 42 -0.38 12.02 12.18
C ILE A 42 -0.50 13.52 11.86
N ALA A 43 -1.19 13.86 10.77
CA ALA A 43 -1.43 15.25 10.37
C ALA A 43 -2.46 15.96 11.28
N ASN A 44 -3.09 15.24 12.23
CA ASN A 44 -4.14 15.74 13.11
C ASN A 44 -5.31 16.42 12.38
N ASN A 45 -5.52 16.07 11.11
CA ASN A 45 -6.59 16.57 10.28
C ASN A 45 -7.30 15.40 9.60
N ASN A 46 -8.62 15.51 9.48
CA ASN A 46 -9.41 14.52 8.77
C ASN A 46 -9.43 14.89 7.28
N MET A 47 -9.03 13.95 6.44
CA MET A 47 -8.90 14.14 5.00
C MET A 47 -9.58 13.01 4.27
N ILE A 48 -10.35 13.36 3.24
CA ILE A 48 -10.85 12.43 2.24
C ILE A 48 -10.44 13.01 0.90
N GLY A 49 -9.94 12.16 0.00
CA GLY A 49 -9.53 12.60 -1.32
C GLY A 49 -9.69 11.52 -2.36
N ILE A 50 -9.73 11.97 -3.61
CA ILE A 50 -9.68 11.13 -4.80
C ILE A 50 -8.40 11.47 -5.55
N SER A 51 -7.77 10.47 -6.14
CA SER A 51 -6.61 10.63 -7.01
C SER A 51 -6.85 9.89 -8.32
N TYR A 52 -6.52 10.55 -9.42
CA TYR A 52 -6.49 9.96 -10.76
C TYR A 52 -5.10 10.17 -11.34
N ARG A 53 -4.50 9.10 -11.83
CA ARG A 53 -3.17 9.12 -12.43
C ARG A 53 -3.22 8.46 -13.80
N ASP A 54 -2.82 9.22 -14.81
CA ASP A 54 -2.77 8.81 -16.21
C ASP A 54 -1.30 8.93 -16.66
N GLN A 55 -0.65 7.80 -16.96
CA GLN A 55 0.77 7.79 -17.35
C GLN A 55 0.92 7.42 -18.81
N TRP A 56 1.84 8.08 -19.52
CA TRP A 56 2.11 7.80 -20.94
C TRP A 56 0.83 7.85 -21.80
N SER A 57 0.00 8.86 -21.57
CA SER A 57 -1.33 9.03 -22.15
C SER A 57 -1.40 8.98 -23.68
N SER A 58 -0.28 9.17 -24.37
CA SER A 58 -0.18 9.03 -25.82
C SER A 58 -0.18 7.57 -26.31
N PHE A 59 0.03 6.59 -25.44
CA PHE A 59 0.03 5.17 -25.80
C PHE A 59 -1.34 4.52 -25.57
N PRO A 60 -1.86 3.71 -26.52
CA PRO A 60 -3.06 2.92 -26.26
C PRO A 60 -2.85 1.89 -25.15
N GLY A 61 -3.81 1.76 -24.23
CA GLY A 61 -3.72 0.82 -23.10
C GLY A 61 -2.72 1.25 -22.02
N ASN A 62 -2.44 2.55 -21.94
CA ASN A 62 -1.50 3.11 -20.98
C ASN A 62 -1.97 2.95 -19.51
N PRO A 63 -1.04 3.01 -18.53
CA PRO A 63 -1.39 2.83 -17.13
C PRO A 63 -2.28 3.93 -16.58
N LYS A 64 -3.38 3.52 -15.96
CA LYS A 64 -4.34 4.39 -15.30
C LYS A 64 -4.62 3.88 -13.89
N THR A 65 -4.45 4.75 -12.91
CA THR A 65 -4.78 4.47 -11.51
C THR A 65 -5.89 5.41 -11.04
N TYR A 66 -6.92 4.85 -10.46
CA TYR A 66 -7.97 5.55 -9.72
C TYR A 66 -7.86 5.18 -8.25
N MET A 67 -7.95 6.15 -7.35
CA MET A 67 -7.86 5.89 -5.92
C MET A 67 -8.81 6.80 -5.13
N LEU A 68 -9.53 6.23 -4.18
CA LEU A 68 -10.27 6.94 -3.16
C LEU A 68 -9.63 6.62 -1.81
N TYR A 69 -9.34 7.64 -1.03
CA TYR A 69 -8.62 7.47 0.22
C TYR A 69 -9.17 8.39 1.31
N GLY A 70 -8.97 7.97 2.55
CA GLY A 70 -9.29 8.76 3.73
C GLY A 70 -8.26 8.54 4.83
N ASP A 71 -7.95 9.62 5.55
CA ASP A 71 -7.07 9.63 6.72
C ASP A 71 -7.75 10.42 7.83
N PHE A 72 -7.89 9.82 9.00
CA PHE A 72 -8.64 10.37 10.12
C PHE A 72 -7.81 10.32 11.40
N SER A 73 -7.77 11.46 12.10
CA SER A 73 -7.16 11.54 13.43
C SER A 73 -8.22 11.33 14.51
N LEU A 74 -8.05 10.25 15.28
CA LEU A 74 -8.90 9.87 16.41
C LEU A 74 -8.31 10.41 17.72
N ASN A 75 -8.34 11.73 17.88
CA ASN A 75 -7.74 12.45 19.01
C ASN A 75 -8.13 11.90 20.39
N LYS A 76 -9.41 11.50 20.58
CA LYS A 76 -9.89 10.93 21.86
C LYS A 76 -9.17 9.65 22.26
N MET A 77 -8.77 8.84 21.28
CA MET A 77 -8.11 7.56 21.49
C MET A 77 -6.58 7.66 21.34
N LYS A 78 -6.06 8.87 21.06
CA LYS A 78 -4.67 9.09 20.65
C LYS A 78 -4.28 8.11 19.54
N ALA A 79 -5.11 8.02 18.51
CA ALA A 79 -4.99 7.03 17.45
C ALA A 79 -5.25 7.69 16.09
N GLY A 80 -4.88 6.99 15.03
CA GLY A 80 -5.17 7.37 13.65
C GLY A 80 -5.71 6.18 12.86
N ALA A 81 -6.55 6.46 11.88
CA ALA A 81 -7.10 5.44 10.99
C ALA A 81 -7.08 5.97 9.56
N GLY A 82 -6.48 5.19 8.66
CA GLY A 82 -6.40 5.49 7.24
C GLY A 82 -6.89 4.31 6.42
N ALA A 83 -7.46 4.58 5.26
CA ALA A 83 -7.88 3.56 4.32
C ALA A 83 -7.81 4.08 2.90
N TYR A 84 -7.55 3.19 1.95
CA TYR A 84 -7.73 3.50 0.55
C TYR A 84 -8.21 2.30 -0.25
N ILE A 85 -8.99 2.60 -1.28
CA ILE A 85 -9.35 1.66 -2.33
C ILE A 85 -8.79 2.20 -3.64
N TYR A 86 -8.20 1.31 -4.43
CA TYR A 86 -7.62 1.68 -5.71
C TYR A 86 -8.01 0.69 -6.79
N ARG A 87 -8.02 1.20 -8.02
CA ARG A 87 -8.11 0.42 -9.24
C ARG A 87 -6.97 0.84 -10.16
N ASP A 88 -6.09 -0.10 -10.46
CA ASP A 88 -4.91 0.09 -11.28
C ASP A 88 -5.04 -0.75 -12.57
N GLU A 89 -4.97 -0.09 -13.71
CA GLU A 89 -5.09 -0.70 -15.04
C GLU A 89 -3.76 -0.44 -15.77
N THR A 90 -3.08 -1.48 -16.24
CA THR A 90 -1.76 -1.38 -16.89
C THR A 90 -1.76 -2.05 -18.27
N GLY A 91 -2.84 -1.85 -19.03
CA GLY A 91 -3.04 -2.49 -20.34
C GLY A 91 -3.77 -3.84 -20.20
N PRO A 92 -3.09 -4.99 -20.35
CA PRO A 92 -3.76 -6.30 -20.28
C PRO A 92 -4.13 -6.74 -18.86
N THR A 93 -3.62 -6.06 -17.83
CA THR A 93 -3.90 -6.40 -16.43
C THR A 93 -4.64 -5.28 -15.72
N SER A 94 -5.60 -5.66 -14.88
CA SER A 94 -6.28 -4.74 -13.96
C SER A 94 -6.28 -5.33 -12.56
N ARG A 95 -6.08 -4.47 -11.57
CA ARG A 95 -6.06 -4.85 -10.16
C ARG A 95 -6.86 -3.85 -9.36
N THR A 96 -7.83 -4.36 -8.60
CA THR A 96 -8.50 -3.60 -7.55
C THR A 96 -7.97 -4.07 -6.21
N GLY A 97 -7.64 -3.13 -5.33
CA GLY A 97 -7.17 -3.45 -3.99
C GLY A 97 -7.75 -2.49 -2.96
N ILE A 98 -7.76 -2.95 -1.72
CA ILE A 98 -8.13 -2.19 -0.54
C ILE A 98 -7.02 -2.35 0.49
N ASP A 99 -6.72 -1.27 1.19
CA ASP A 99 -5.79 -1.27 2.32
C ASP A 99 -6.41 -0.50 3.48
N LEU A 100 -6.16 -1.02 4.69
CA LEU A 100 -6.63 -0.46 5.94
C LEU A 100 -5.42 -0.31 6.86
N SER A 101 -5.28 0.89 7.42
CA SER A 101 -4.17 1.28 8.26
C SER A 101 -4.68 1.85 9.58
N PHE A 102 -4.07 1.46 10.69
CA PHE A 102 -4.41 1.94 12.01
C PHE A 102 -3.14 2.22 12.82
N SER A 103 -3.13 3.33 13.54
CA SER A 103 -2.02 3.77 14.39
C SER A 103 -2.50 4.10 15.79
N LYS A 104 -1.62 3.93 16.78
CA LYS A 104 -1.77 4.48 18.13
C LYS A 104 -0.58 5.38 18.41
N HIS A 105 -0.86 6.65 18.69
CA HIS A 105 0.15 7.66 19.00
C HIS A 105 0.44 7.64 20.50
N ILE A 106 1.71 7.38 20.85
CA ILE A 106 2.21 7.52 22.20
C ILE A 106 2.88 8.89 22.28
N ILE A 107 2.37 9.75 23.14
CA ILE A 107 3.01 11.04 23.42
C ILE A 107 4.06 10.77 24.50
N SER A 108 5.35 10.92 24.15
CA SER A 108 6.42 10.99 25.14
C SER A 108 6.26 12.32 25.89
N LEU A 109 6.26 12.25 27.23
CA LEU A 109 6.37 13.42 28.09
C LEU A 109 7.86 13.60 28.37
N ASP A 110 8.54 14.27 27.45
CA ASP A 110 9.88 14.83 27.68
C ASP A 110 9.75 16.36 27.85
#